data_AF-A7HBB5-F1
#
_entry.id   AF-A7HBB5-F1
#
_cell.length_a   1.000
_cell.length_b   1.000
_cell.length_c   1.000
_cell.angle_alpha   90.00
_cell.angle_beta   90.00
_cell.angle_gamma   90.00
#
_symmetry.space_group_name_H-M   'P 1'
#
loop_
_entity.id
_entity.type
_entity.pdbx_description
1 polymer ?
#
loop_
_entity_poly.entity_id
_entity_poly.type
_entity_poly.pdbx_seq_one_letter_code
_entity_poly.pdbx_strand_id
1 'polypeptide(L)'
;MTIGTAMTARVNAAGGEIARMLATLAYVLATAAVVVAGLGALPRLLTGDSGAHRAATIQEAERRLGVRIVLPGYYPQRLAWPPAEIRVAGGRHGSVKLAFADRAGGPGLQLLAATEPGEEIDPALMGDRNVLSFRRTAVGGHPAVLATVLLDGDAWQELNWMVEGRAIVLRTQGDLDELLRIAHSLHGRREP
;
A
#
# COMPACT_ATOMS: atom_id res chain seq x y z
N MET A 1 -44.17 24.60 -60.77
CA MET A 1 -42.82 24.01 -60.69
C MET A 1 -42.25 24.42 -59.33
N THR A 2 -42.59 23.67 -58.27
CA THR A 2 -42.44 24.12 -56.87
C THR A 2 -42.22 22.95 -55.91
N ILE A 3 -41.39 21.98 -56.32
CA ILE A 3 -41.17 20.73 -55.56
C ILE A 3 -39.76 20.68 -54.94
N GLY A 4 -38.84 21.57 -55.35
CA GLY A 4 -37.43 21.53 -54.91
C GLY A 4 -37.13 22.09 -53.51
N THR A 5 -37.95 22.97 -52.96
CA THR A 5 -37.58 23.75 -51.75
C THR A 5 -37.96 23.08 -50.43
N ALA A 6 -38.88 22.12 -50.42
CA ALA A 6 -39.34 21.46 -49.19
C ALA A 6 -38.39 20.34 -48.72
N MET A 7 -37.57 19.78 -49.62
CA MET A 7 -36.69 18.65 -49.31
C MET A 7 -35.39 19.09 -48.61
N THR A 8 -34.84 20.26 -48.93
CA THR A 8 -33.64 20.82 -48.28
C THR A 8 -33.89 21.28 -46.83
N ALA A 9 -35.10 21.74 -46.51
CA ALA A 9 -35.44 22.18 -45.15
C ALA A 9 -35.49 21.02 -44.14
N ARG A 10 -35.94 19.82 -44.56
CA ARG A 10 -35.99 18.63 -43.68
C ARG A 10 -34.63 18.04 -43.37
N VAL A 11 -33.68 18.09 -44.31
CA VAL A 11 -32.32 17.60 -44.11
C VAL A 11 -31.58 18.45 -43.07
N ASN A 12 -31.78 19.77 -43.08
CA ASN A 12 -31.20 20.68 -42.09
C ASN A 12 -31.81 20.50 -40.69
N ALA A 13 -33.10 20.17 -40.59
CA ALA A 13 -33.77 19.89 -39.32
C ALA A 13 -33.29 18.57 -38.69
N ALA A 14 -33.16 17.50 -39.49
CA ALA A 14 -32.65 16.22 -39.03
C ALA A 14 -31.18 16.30 -38.58
N GLY A 15 -30.35 17.07 -39.29
CA GLY A 15 -28.96 17.31 -38.90
C GLY A 15 -28.84 18.05 -37.56
N GLY A 16 -29.72 19.04 -37.31
CA GLY A 16 -29.77 19.75 -36.04
C GLY A 16 -30.18 18.86 -34.86
N GLU A 17 -31.11 17.94 -35.08
CA GLU A 17 -31.59 17.02 -34.03
C GLU A 17 -30.52 15.98 -33.65
N ILE A 18 -29.83 15.41 -34.65
CA ILE A 18 -28.70 14.50 -34.42
C ILE A 18 -27.55 15.22 -33.70
N ALA A 19 -27.21 16.44 -34.12
CA ALA A 19 -26.18 17.25 -33.46
C ALA A 19 -26.53 17.54 -31.99
N ARG A 20 -27.81 17.83 -31.70
CA ARG A 20 -28.29 18.07 -30.34
C ARG A 20 -28.24 16.83 -29.46
N MET A 21 -28.60 15.65 -30.00
CA MET A 21 -28.48 14.38 -29.29
C MET A 21 -27.01 14.06 -28.98
N LEU A 22 -26.11 14.21 -29.95
CA LEU A 22 -24.67 13.99 -29.75
C LEU A 22 -24.07 14.97 -28.73
N ALA A 23 -24.46 16.24 -28.78
CA ALA A 23 -24.00 17.24 -27.82
C ALA A 23 -24.47 16.92 -26.39
N THR A 24 -25.72 16.43 -26.24
CA THR A 24 -26.28 16.05 -24.95
C THR A 24 -25.58 14.81 -24.40
N LEU A 25 -25.32 13.81 -25.25
CA LEU A 25 -24.57 12.61 -24.87
C LEU A 25 -23.13 12.95 -24.46
N ALA A 26 -22.44 13.78 -25.26
CA ALA A 26 -21.08 14.23 -24.94
C ALA A 26 -21.03 15.01 -23.62
N TYR A 27 -22.03 15.85 -23.36
CA TYR A 27 -22.16 16.57 -22.10
C TYR A 27 -22.32 15.62 -20.91
N VAL A 28 -23.24 14.64 -20.99
CA VAL A 28 -23.45 13.65 -19.92
C VAL A 28 -22.17 12.84 -19.66
N LEU A 29 -21.48 12.40 -20.72
CA LEU A 29 -20.21 11.67 -20.59
C LEU A 29 -19.12 12.52 -19.96
N ALA A 30 -18.99 13.79 -20.37
CA ALA A 30 -18.03 14.71 -19.79
C ALA A 30 -18.33 15.00 -18.31
N THR A 31 -19.60 15.23 -17.96
CA THR A 31 -20.02 15.42 -16.57
C THR A 31 -19.76 14.18 -15.72
N ALA A 32 -20.09 12.98 -16.22
CA ALA A 32 -19.81 11.73 -15.53
C ALA A 32 -18.30 11.53 -15.32
N ALA A 33 -17.48 11.81 -16.34
CA ALA A 33 -16.02 11.74 -16.23
C ALA A 33 -15.47 12.75 -15.20
N VAL A 34 -16.00 13.97 -15.16
CA VAL A 34 -15.61 14.99 -14.16
C VAL A 34 -16.01 14.56 -12.74
N VAL A 35 -17.20 13.98 -12.55
CA VAL A 35 -17.64 13.46 -11.25
C VAL A 35 -16.76 12.29 -10.80
N VAL A 36 -16.45 11.35 -11.69
CA VAL A 36 -15.56 10.22 -11.40
C VAL A 36 -14.13 10.69 -11.11
N ALA A 37 -13.60 11.64 -11.87
CA ALA A 37 -12.28 12.23 -11.63
C ALA A 37 -12.24 13.01 -10.31
N GLY A 38 -13.31 13.76 -10.00
CA GLY A 38 -13.44 14.47 -8.72
C GLY A 38 -13.53 13.52 -7.52
N LEU A 39 -14.27 12.42 -7.67
CA LEU A 39 -14.34 11.35 -6.66
C LEU A 39 -13.02 10.59 -6.52
N GLY A 40 -12.20 10.49 -7.57
CA GLY A 40 -10.85 9.91 -7.49
C GLY A 40 -9.82 10.81 -6.77
N ALA A 41 -10.06 12.12 -6.73
CA ALA A 41 -9.20 13.08 -6.03
C ALA A 41 -9.59 13.29 -4.55
N LEU A 42 -10.84 12.98 -4.19
CA LEU A 42 -11.38 13.11 -2.83
C LEU A 42 -10.67 12.25 -1.76
N PRO A 43 -10.24 11.00 -2.01
CA PRO A 43 -9.51 10.20 -1.03
C PRO A 43 -8.21 10.90 -0.62
N ARG A 44 -7.48 11.50 -1.57
CA ARG A 44 -6.20 12.16 -1.27
C ARG A 44 -6.32 13.39 -0.36
N LEU A 45 -7.46 14.08 -0.39
CA LEU A 45 -7.73 15.26 0.43
C LEU A 45 -8.38 14.92 1.78
N LEU A 46 -9.16 13.84 1.85
CA LEU A 46 -9.77 13.36 3.10
C LEU A 46 -8.84 12.45 3.91
N THR A 47 -7.95 11.69 3.25
CA THR A 47 -6.91 10.87 3.89
C THR A 47 -5.64 11.69 4.15
N GLY A 48 -5.77 13.02 4.22
CA GLY A 48 -4.68 14.01 4.22
C GLY A 48 -3.43 13.48 4.90
N ASP A 49 -2.37 13.28 4.10
CA ASP A 49 -1.12 12.65 4.52
C ASP A 49 -1.34 11.62 5.64
N SER A 50 -1.79 10.41 5.29
CA SER A 50 -1.67 9.21 6.15
C SER A 50 -0.36 9.37 6.93
N GLY A 51 -0.40 9.63 8.26
CA GLY A 51 0.61 10.34 9.09
C GLY A 51 2.04 9.77 9.14
N ALA A 52 2.49 9.28 8.00
CA ALA A 52 3.56 8.40 7.67
C ALA A 52 4.40 9.09 6.59
N HIS A 53 5.51 9.67 7.02
CA HIS A 53 6.44 10.41 6.18
C HIS A 53 7.46 9.46 5.55
N ARG A 54 7.85 9.74 4.31
CA ARG A 54 8.95 9.03 3.66
C ARG A 54 10.29 9.52 4.21
N ALA A 55 11.17 8.60 4.60
CA ALA A 55 12.56 8.89 4.91
C ALA A 55 13.45 8.45 3.73
N ALA A 56 14.54 9.18 3.47
CA ALA A 56 15.47 8.84 2.39
C ALA A 56 16.46 7.74 2.80
N THR A 57 16.76 7.64 4.11
CA THR A 57 17.73 6.68 4.65
C THR A 57 17.24 6.08 5.97
N ILE A 58 17.81 4.93 6.34
CA ILE A 58 17.51 4.28 7.63
C ILE A 58 17.94 5.18 8.78
N GLN A 59 19.10 5.83 8.67
CA GLN A 59 19.62 6.74 9.69
C GLN A 59 18.72 7.96 9.90
N GLU A 60 18.09 8.46 8.84
CA GLU A 60 17.10 9.53 8.94
C GLU A 60 15.84 9.06 9.69
N ALA A 61 15.36 7.86 9.37
CA ALA A 61 14.22 7.26 10.08
C ALA A 61 14.55 7.04 11.57
N GLU A 62 15.73 6.51 11.89
CA GLU A 62 16.20 6.33 13.27
C GLU A 62 16.30 7.66 14.03
N ARG A 63 16.85 8.71 13.41
CA ARG A 63 16.90 10.05 14.02
C ARG A 63 15.51 10.59 14.33
N ARG A 64 14.53 10.36 13.46
CA ARG A 64 13.16 10.84 13.64
C ARG A 64 12.41 10.06 14.72
N LEU A 65 12.60 8.74 14.75
CA LEU A 65 12.01 7.85 15.75
C LEU A 65 12.71 7.97 17.12
N GLY A 66 13.96 8.41 17.15
CA GLY A 66 14.77 8.48 18.37
C GLY A 66 15.23 7.10 18.88
N VAL A 67 15.18 6.08 18.03
CA VAL A 67 15.50 4.68 18.34
C VAL A 67 16.19 4.01 17.16
N ARG A 68 16.89 2.90 17.40
CA ARG A 68 17.46 2.07 16.33
C ARG A 68 16.39 1.15 15.74
N ILE A 69 16.37 1.03 14.43
CA ILE A 69 15.42 0.16 13.74
C ILE A 69 15.95 -1.28 13.78
N VAL A 70 15.09 -2.22 14.20
CA VAL A 70 15.42 -3.64 14.18
C VAL A 70 15.38 -4.13 12.74
N LEU A 71 16.50 -4.67 12.26
CA LEU A 71 16.64 -5.24 10.93
C LEU A 71 16.91 -6.75 11.02
N PRO A 72 16.37 -7.56 10.09
CA PRO A 72 16.65 -8.99 10.06
C PRO A 72 18.15 -9.26 9.89
N GLY A 73 18.68 -10.25 10.60
CA GLY A 73 20.06 -10.70 10.41
C GLY A 73 20.25 -11.51 9.13
N TYR A 74 19.20 -12.18 8.66
CA TYR A 74 19.17 -12.90 7.39
C TYR A 74 18.49 -12.04 6.33
N TYR A 75 19.24 -11.73 5.28
CA TYR A 75 18.76 -10.96 4.14
C TYR A 75 18.91 -11.79 2.85
N PRO A 76 17.80 -12.23 2.23
CA PRO A 76 17.87 -12.98 0.98
C PRO A 76 18.58 -12.21 -0.13
N GLN A 77 19.42 -12.91 -0.91
CA GLN A 77 20.19 -12.28 -1.99
C GLN A 77 19.31 -11.66 -3.08
N ARG A 78 18.08 -12.16 -3.26
CA ARG A 78 17.13 -11.63 -4.24
C ARG A 78 16.64 -10.24 -3.89
N LEU A 79 16.65 -9.84 -2.61
CA LEU A 79 16.17 -8.53 -2.21
C LEU A 79 17.24 -7.46 -2.46
N ALA A 80 16.80 -6.29 -2.93
CA ALA A 80 17.65 -5.14 -3.15
C ALA A 80 17.94 -4.44 -1.82
N TRP A 81 19.19 -4.07 -1.57
CA TRP A 81 19.57 -3.21 -0.46
C TRP A 81 20.18 -1.93 -1.01
N PRO A 82 19.82 -0.72 -0.50
CA PRO A 82 18.90 -0.44 0.63
C PRO A 82 17.42 -0.72 0.32
N PRO A 83 16.51 -0.68 1.33
CA PRO A 83 15.07 -0.73 1.08
C PRO A 83 14.64 0.33 0.06
N ALA A 84 13.72 -0.04 -0.82
CA ALA A 84 13.19 0.83 -1.86
C ALA A 84 12.30 1.95 -1.29
N GLU A 85 11.65 1.68 -0.17
CA GLU A 85 10.81 2.64 0.55
C GLU A 85 11.03 2.52 2.05
N ILE A 86 11.12 3.67 2.72
CA ILE A 86 11.16 3.80 4.17
C ILE A 86 10.06 4.81 4.54
N ARG A 87 9.07 4.38 5.32
CA ARG A 87 8.02 5.26 5.86
C ARG A 87 8.02 5.22 7.38
N VAL A 88 7.79 6.37 8.01
CA VAL A 88 7.79 6.55 9.47
C VAL A 88 6.53 7.29 9.88
N ALA A 89 5.82 6.75 10.87
CA ALA A 89 4.59 7.35 11.41
C ALA A 89 4.67 7.50 12.94
N GLY A 90 3.81 8.34 13.53
CA GLY A 90 3.73 8.53 14.98
C GLY A 90 4.82 9.40 15.62
N GLY A 91 5.81 9.90 14.87
CA GLY A 91 6.86 10.78 15.40
C GLY A 91 7.91 10.04 16.22
N ARG A 92 8.28 10.58 17.39
CA ARG A 92 9.26 9.94 18.29
C ARG A 92 8.63 8.70 18.91
N HIS A 93 9.36 7.60 18.94
CA HIS A 93 8.89 6.28 19.41
C HIS A 93 7.71 5.67 18.61
N GLY A 94 7.38 6.23 17.44
CA GLY A 94 6.30 5.70 16.60
C GLY A 94 6.64 4.40 15.86
N SER A 95 6.18 4.29 14.62
CA SER A 95 6.29 3.07 13.82
C SER A 95 7.06 3.29 12.52
N VAL A 96 7.62 2.22 11.97
CA VAL A 96 8.35 2.23 10.69
C VAL A 96 7.86 1.13 9.75
N LYS A 97 7.80 1.43 8.46
CA LYS A 97 7.65 0.47 7.34
C LYS A 97 8.88 0.55 6.46
N LEU A 98 9.51 -0.60 6.23
CA LEU A 98 10.58 -0.81 5.26
C LEU A 98 10.03 -1.70 4.14
N ALA A 99 10.04 -1.22 2.91
CA ALA A 99 9.69 -2.03 1.74
C ALA A 99 10.96 -2.34 0.93
N PHE A 100 11.19 -3.61 0.68
CA PHE A 100 12.33 -4.12 -0.08
C PHE A 100 11.83 -4.63 -1.43
N ALA A 101 12.40 -4.07 -2.49
CA ALA A 101 12.18 -4.57 -3.84
C ALA A 101 13.00 -5.84 -4.09
N ASP A 102 12.51 -6.71 -4.96
CA ASP A 102 13.30 -7.79 -5.53
C ASP A 102 14.21 -7.26 -6.64
N ARG A 103 15.44 -7.76 -6.73
CA ARG A 103 16.45 -7.34 -7.72
C ARG A 103 16.10 -7.76 -9.14
N ALA A 104 15.37 -8.87 -9.31
CA ALA A 104 14.96 -9.41 -10.59
C ALA A 104 13.50 -9.03 -10.95
N GLY A 105 12.86 -8.15 -10.17
CA GLY A 105 11.46 -7.77 -10.36
C GLY A 105 10.46 -8.79 -9.82
N GLY A 106 10.91 -9.74 -9.00
CA GLY A 106 10.07 -10.71 -8.30
C GLY A 106 9.32 -10.14 -7.08
N PRO A 107 8.75 -11.03 -6.23
CA PRO A 107 7.92 -10.62 -5.10
C PRO A 107 8.70 -9.90 -4.01
N GLY A 108 8.20 -8.73 -3.61
CA GLY A 108 8.81 -7.89 -2.59
C GLY A 108 8.60 -8.39 -1.15
N LEU A 109 9.23 -7.67 -0.22
CA LEU A 109 9.11 -7.88 1.22
C LEU A 109 8.77 -6.55 1.91
N GLN A 110 7.85 -6.56 2.87
CA GLN A 110 7.62 -5.42 3.76
C GLN A 110 7.89 -5.84 5.20
N LEU A 111 8.63 -5.02 5.93
CA LEU A 111 8.82 -5.11 7.36
C LEU A 111 8.21 -3.88 8.02
N LEU A 112 7.28 -4.09 8.92
CA LEU A 112 6.66 -3.06 9.74
C LEU A 112 6.97 -3.34 11.21
N ALA A 113 7.29 -2.30 11.95
CA ALA A 113 7.62 -2.43 13.36
C ALA A 113 7.15 -1.20 14.15
N ALA A 114 6.53 -1.45 15.30
CA ALA A 114 6.42 -0.46 16.37
C ALA A 114 7.78 -0.32 17.04
N THR A 115 8.16 0.90 17.42
CA THR A 115 9.47 1.12 18.06
C THR A 115 9.42 1.15 19.58
N GLU A 116 8.25 1.39 20.16
CA GLU A 116 8.01 1.31 21.59
C GLU A 116 7.37 -0.04 22.00
N PRO A 117 7.83 -0.68 23.10
CA PRO A 117 7.17 -1.87 23.62
C PRO A 117 5.73 -1.57 24.06
N GLY A 118 4.80 -2.46 23.72
CA GLY A 118 3.38 -2.32 24.04
C GLY A 118 2.60 -1.47 23.05
N GLU A 119 3.26 -0.77 22.12
CA GLU A 119 2.59 -0.04 21.06
C GLU A 119 2.22 -0.93 19.86
N GLU A 120 1.11 -0.56 19.24
CA GLU A 120 0.68 -1.12 17.97
C GLU A 120 1.34 -0.39 16.79
N ILE A 121 1.42 -1.08 15.66
CA ILE A 121 1.93 -0.47 14.42
C ILE A 121 0.92 0.57 13.93
N ASP A 122 1.40 1.79 13.68
CA ASP A 122 0.57 2.90 13.20
C ASP A 122 -0.27 2.48 11.97
N PRO A 123 -1.61 2.66 12.00
CA PRO A 123 -2.50 2.29 10.90
C PRO A 123 -2.11 2.92 9.56
N ALA A 124 -1.51 4.11 9.56
CA ALA A 124 -1.06 4.79 8.33
C ALA A 124 0.04 4.01 7.58
N LEU A 125 0.77 3.13 8.28
CA LEU A 125 1.79 2.26 7.67
C LEU A 125 1.22 0.94 7.19
N MET A 126 0.09 0.50 7.77
CA MET A 126 -0.49 -0.80 7.51
C MET A 126 -1.16 -0.91 6.14
N GLY A 127 -1.57 0.21 5.55
CA GLY A 127 -2.34 0.26 4.30
C GLY A 127 -3.77 -0.25 4.47
N ASP A 128 -4.59 -0.09 3.43
CA ASP A 128 -5.93 -0.67 3.40
C ASP A 128 -5.82 -2.18 3.13
N ARG A 129 -6.12 -2.98 4.15
CA ARG A 129 -5.94 -4.43 4.11
C ARG A 129 -7.23 -5.17 4.44
N ASN A 130 -7.49 -6.24 3.71
CA ASN A 130 -8.56 -7.19 4.02
C ASN A 130 -7.98 -8.54 4.40
N VAL A 131 -8.31 -9.06 5.57
CA VAL A 131 -7.82 -10.37 6.04
C VAL A 131 -8.68 -11.47 5.45
N LEU A 132 -8.10 -12.30 4.58
CA LEU A 132 -8.82 -13.39 3.92
C LEU A 132 -8.85 -14.66 4.78
N SER A 133 -7.73 -14.95 5.46
CA SER A 133 -7.63 -16.07 6.39
C SER A 133 -6.51 -15.82 7.40
N PHE A 134 -6.58 -16.48 8.56
CA PHE A 134 -5.51 -16.45 9.55
C PHE A 134 -5.38 -17.78 10.28
N ARG A 135 -4.17 -18.07 10.75
CA ARG A 135 -3.84 -19.21 11.61
C ARG A 135 -2.82 -18.81 12.66
N ARG A 136 -2.95 -19.40 13.85
CA ARG A 136 -1.94 -19.26 14.91
C ARG A 136 -0.73 -20.11 14.57
N THR A 137 0.47 -19.58 14.85
CA THR A 137 1.76 -20.23 14.65
C THR A 137 2.76 -19.73 15.70
N ALA A 138 4.04 -20.01 15.53
CA ALA A 138 5.11 -19.45 16.34
C ALA A 138 6.34 -19.07 15.49
N VAL A 139 7.12 -18.09 15.98
CA VAL A 139 8.42 -17.71 15.43
C VAL A 139 9.44 -17.75 16.57
N GLY A 140 10.45 -18.64 16.50
CA GLY A 140 11.50 -18.71 17.52
C GLY A 140 10.99 -18.77 18.97
N GLY A 141 9.90 -19.50 19.23
CA GLY A 141 9.25 -19.62 20.55
C GLY A 141 8.21 -18.54 20.87
N HIS A 142 8.03 -17.53 20.03
CA HIS A 142 7.07 -16.43 20.23
C HIS A 142 5.76 -16.77 19.53
N PRO A 143 4.59 -16.65 20.21
CA PRO A 143 3.30 -16.78 19.56
C PRO A 143 3.17 -15.79 18.41
N ALA A 144 2.70 -16.29 17.27
CA ALA A 144 2.57 -15.52 16.05
C ALA A 144 1.24 -15.82 15.35
N VAL A 145 0.81 -14.91 14.48
CA VAL A 145 -0.34 -15.08 13.60
C VAL A 145 0.16 -14.98 12.17
N LEU A 146 -0.08 -16.02 11.39
CA LEU A 146 0.09 -15.97 9.94
C LEU A 146 -1.28 -15.73 9.32
N ALA A 147 -1.39 -14.72 8.48
CA ALA A 147 -2.58 -14.36 7.74
C ALA A 147 -2.28 -14.28 6.25
N THR A 148 -3.30 -14.59 5.45
CA THR A 148 -3.33 -14.17 4.04
C THR A 148 -4.16 -12.90 3.97
N VAL A 149 -3.58 -11.81 3.49
CA VAL A 149 -4.21 -10.49 3.42
C VAL A 149 -4.24 -10.00 1.98
N LEU A 150 -5.29 -9.29 1.60
CA LEU A 150 -5.37 -8.53 0.36
C LEU A 150 -4.93 -7.09 0.67
N LEU A 151 -3.87 -6.63 0.02
CA LEU A 151 -3.32 -5.28 0.15
C LEU A 151 -3.28 -4.66 -1.24
N ASP A 152 -3.99 -3.55 -1.44
CA ASP A 152 -4.10 -2.87 -2.74
C ASP A 152 -4.53 -3.79 -3.91
N GLY A 153 -5.30 -4.85 -3.61
CA GLY A 153 -5.77 -5.82 -4.58
C GLY A 153 -4.86 -7.04 -4.80
N ASP A 154 -3.66 -7.05 -4.21
CA ASP A 154 -2.73 -8.17 -4.29
C ASP A 154 -2.78 -9.03 -3.02
N ALA A 155 -2.57 -10.34 -3.18
CA ALA A 155 -2.51 -11.27 -2.05
C ALA A 155 -1.10 -11.30 -1.44
N TRP A 156 -1.04 -11.17 -0.12
CA TRP A 156 0.19 -11.21 0.68
C TRP A 156 0.07 -12.24 1.80
N GLN A 157 1.19 -12.90 2.11
CA GLN A 157 1.36 -13.62 3.36
C GLN A 157 1.88 -12.63 4.40
N GLU A 158 1.13 -12.45 5.48
CA GLU A 158 1.43 -11.55 6.59
C GLU A 158 1.71 -12.37 7.85
N LEU A 159 2.87 -12.17 8.45
CA LEU A 159 3.25 -12.76 9.72
C LEU A 159 3.34 -11.66 10.77
N ASN A 160 2.53 -11.75 11.82
CA ASN A 160 2.47 -10.83 12.95
C ASN A 160 2.96 -11.54 14.21
N TRP A 161 3.86 -10.91 14.96
CA TRP A 161 4.25 -11.36 16.29
C TRP A 161 4.83 -10.21 17.12
N MET A 162 5.15 -10.47 18.38
CA MET A 162 5.83 -9.51 19.25
C MET A 162 7.28 -9.94 19.50
N VAL A 163 8.21 -8.97 19.45
CA VAL A 163 9.64 -9.13 19.80
C VAL A 163 10.00 -8.09 20.83
N GLU A 164 10.45 -8.52 22.02
CA GLU A 164 10.81 -7.59 23.11
C GLU A 164 9.67 -6.59 23.46
N GLY A 165 8.43 -7.06 23.36
CA GLY A 165 7.23 -6.26 23.57
C GLY A 165 6.85 -5.35 22.40
N ARG A 166 7.63 -5.28 21.32
CA ARG A 166 7.32 -4.48 20.13
C ARG A 166 6.54 -5.30 19.11
N ALA A 167 5.47 -4.72 18.54
CA ALA A 167 4.72 -5.33 17.46
C ALA A 167 5.55 -5.34 16.16
N ILE A 168 5.69 -6.53 15.55
CA ILE A 168 6.36 -6.74 14.27
C ILE A 168 5.39 -7.37 13.29
N VAL A 169 5.38 -6.84 12.06
CA VAL A 169 4.64 -7.42 10.93
C VAL A 169 5.59 -7.58 9.76
N LEU A 170 5.66 -8.79 9.22
CA LEU A 170 6.44 -9.12 8.04
C LEU A 170 5.48 -9.59 6.94
N ARG A 171 5.59 -9.01 5.75
CA ARG A 171 4.74 -9.37 4.60
C ARG A 171 5.57 -9.77 3.41
N THR A 172 5.14 -10.79 2.69
CA THR A 172 5.70 -11.14 1.38
C THR A 172 4.62 -11.57 0.40
N GLN A 173 4.87 -11.36 -0.89
CA GLN A 173 4.15 -12.00 -1.99
C GLN A 173 4.83 -13.31 -2.45
N GLY A 174 5.97 -13.65 -1.83
CA GLY A 174 6.81 -14.78 -2.21
C GLY A 174 6.65 -16.00 -1.31
N ASP A 175 7.75 -16.72 -1.13
CA ASP A 175 7.81 -17.98 -0.39
C ASP A 175 7.62 -17.78 1.13
N LEU A 176 6.74 -18.60 1.71
CA LEU A 176 6.47 -18.63 3.14
C LEU A 176 7.67 -19.13 3.95
N ASP A 177 8.41 -20.11 3.46
CA ASP A 177 9.56 -20.66 4.20
C ASP A 177 10.67 -19.62 4.34
N GLU A 178 10.83 -18.80 3.31
CA GLU A 178 11.70 -17.64 3.35
C GLU A 178 11.21 -16.54 4.30
N LEU A 179 9.90 -16.24 4.31
CA LEU A 179 9.30 -15.32 5.29
C LEU A 179 9.63 -15.77 6.72
N LEU A 180 9.48 -17.07 7.01
CA LEU A 180 9.81 -17.66 8.31
C LEU A 180 11.31 -17.58 8.63
N ARG A 181 12.20 -17.83 7.66
CA ARG A 181 13.66 -17.68 7.86
C ARG A 181 14.04 -16.23 8.22
N ILE A 182 13.46 -15.25 7.54
CA ILE A 182 13.68 -13.83 7.86
C ILE A 182 13.17 -13.53 9.28
N ALA A 183 11.97 -13.98 9.62
CA ALA A 183 11.36 -13.77 10.93
C ALA A 183 12.20 -14.38 12.07
N HIS A 184 12.77 -15.57 11.88
CA HIS A 184 13.67 -16.18 12.86
C HIS A 184 14.95 -15.35 13.06
N SER A 185 15.48 -14.74 11.99
CA SER A 185 16.71 -13.95 12.08
C SER A 185 16.58 -12.60 12.80
N LEU A 186 15.35 -12.11 12.98
CA LEU A 186 15.08 -10.87 13.73
C LEU A 186 15.36 -11.03 15.24
N HIS A 187 15.38 -12.26 15.74
CA HIS A 187 15.60 -12.58 17.16
C HIS A 187 17.09 -12.70 17.53
N GLY A 188 17.98 -12.67 16.53
CA GLY A 188 19.38 -13.08 16.68
C GLY A 188 20.35 -12.06 17.31
N ARG A 189 19.89 -10.88 17.74
CA ARG A 189 20.79 -9.84 18.28
C ARG A 189 20.60 -9.63 19.79
N ARG A 190 20.87 -10.69 20.55
CA ARG A 190 21.32 -10.56 21.94
C ARG A 190 22.84 -10.37 21.90
N GLU A 191 23.32 -9.14 22.02
CA GLU A 191 24.66 -8.95 22.57
C GLU A 191 24.53 -8.84 24.11
N PRO A 192 25.42 -9.52 24.86
CA PRO A 192 25.38 -9.69 26.31
C PRO A 192 25.65 -8.39 27.11
#